data_AF-A0A954I178-F1
#
_entry.id   AF-A0A954I178-F1
#
_cell.length_a   1.000
_cell.length_b   1.000
_cell.length_c   1.000
_cell.angle_alpha   90.00
_cell.angle_beta   90.00
_cell.angle_gamma   90.00
#
_symmetry.space_group_name_H-M   'P 1'
#
loop_
_entity.id
_entity.type
_entity.pdbx_description
1 polymer ?
#
loop_
_entity_poly.entity_id
_entity_poly.type
_entity_poly.pdbx_seq_one_letter_code
_entity_poly.pdbx_strand_id
1 'polypeptide(L)'
;DGTITRADANGRSTQAIGFKVVPQFVGTKLLLIVPEGTLINGLPALPVSIVQPRDLLAFPGGSLQYVTERITPLFGTPTPDMVGTKCPLCRTAIESDSWVLSCRCGAVIHYETAETMPDKDPDQRWDCGASLKKCHACGQLLSRESYLIWHPDDL
;
A
#
# COMPACT_ATOMS: atom_id res chain seq x y z
N ASP A 1 -15.63 -2.98 0.33
CA ASP A 1 -16.60 -2.38 1.27
C ASP A 1 -16.32 -2.92 2.65
N GLY A 2 -16.46 -2.11 3.68
CA GLY A 2 -16.17 -2.55 5.04
C GLY A 2 -16.67 -1.56 6.10
N THR A 3 -16.55 -1.99 7.35
CA THR A 3 -16.90 -1.19 8.51
C THR A 3 -15.71 -1.19 9.46
N ILE A 4 -15.29 -0.01 9.90
CA ILE A 4 -14.23 0.16 10.89
C ILE A 4 -14.89 0.50 12.22
N THR A 5 -14.75 -0.37 13.21
CA THR A 5 -15.19 -0.08 14.58
C THR A 5 -14.02 0.43 15.41
N ARG A 6 -14.13 1.65 15.95
CA ARG A 6 -13.18 2.16 16.95
C ARG A 6 -13.60 1.71 18.34
N ALA A 7 -12.66 1.12 19.07
CA ALA A 7 -12.80 0.90 20.50
C ALA A 7 -12.35 2.16 21.27
N ASP A 8 -13.06 2.50 22.34
CA ASP A 8 -12.58 3.49 23.32
C ASP A 8 -11.42 2.92 24.17
N ALA A 9 -10.88 3.75 25.07
CA ALA A 9 -9.82 3.33 26.00
C ALA A 9 -10.21 2.15 26.90
N ASN A 10 -11.50 1.81 26.99
CA ASN A 10 -12.04 0.68 27.76
C ASN A 10 -12.37 -0.53 26.87
N GLY A 11 -11.97 -0.52 25.59
CA GLY A 11 -12.23 -1.60 24.65
C GLY A 11 -13.67 -1.64 24.11
N ARG A 12 -14.52 -0.64 24.40
CA ARG A 12 -15.90 -0.61 23.92
C ARG A 12 -15.96 0.00 22.52
N SER A 13 -16.59 -0.70 21.58
CA SER A 13 -16.87 -0.15 20.26
C SER A 13 -17.77 1.09 20.40
N THR A 14 -17.26 2.26 20.04
CA THR A 14 -17.96 3.54 20.20
C THR A 14 -18.41 4.16 18.90
N GLN A 15 -17.74 3.87 17.77
CA GLN A 15 -18.10 4.42 16.46
C GLN A 15 -17.74 3.44 15.34
N ALA A 16 -18.72 3.17 14.46
CA ALA A 16 -18.54 2.42 13.23
C ALA A 16 -18.47 3.39 12.04
N ILE A 17 -17.35 3.41 11.32
CA ILE A 17 -17.17 4.17 10.08
C ILE A 17 -17.40 3.19 8.93
N GLY A 18 -18.46 3.42 8.17
CA GLY A 18 -18.70 2.68 6.93
C GLY A 18 -17.80 3.22 5.83
N PHE A 19 -17.16 2.34 5.05
CA PHE A 19 -16.37 2.76 3.91
C PHE A 19 -16.59 1.90 2.66
N LYS A 20 -16.39 2.54 1.52
CA LYS A 20 -16.40 1.91 0.21
C LYS A 20 -15.24 2.43 -0.63
N VAL A 21 -14.45 1.51 -1.15
CA VAL A 21 -13.42 1.84 -2.14
C VAL A 21 -14.12 2.12 -3.46
N VAL A 22 -13.89 3.29 -4.02
CA VAL A 22 -14.48 3.73 -5.29
C VAL A 22 -13.37 3.81 -6.33
N PRO A 23 -13.27 2.82 -7.25
CA PRO A 23 -12.35 2.92 -8.36
C PRO A 23 -12.76 4.10 -9.25
N GLN A 24 -11.79 4.94 -9.62
CA GLN A 24 -11.99 6.01 -10.59
C GLN A 24 -11.12 5.76 -11.83
N PHE A 25 -11.38 6.52 -12.89
CA PHE A 25 -10.56 6.48 -14.10
C PHE A 25 -9.08 6.79 -13.79
N VAL A 26 -8.83 7.68 -12.81
CA VAL A 26 -7.49 7.96 -12.28
C VAL A 26 -7.50 7.76 -10.77
N GLY A 27 -6.85 6.68 -10.32
CA GLY A 27 -6.63 6.38 -8.91
C GLY A 27 -7.83 5.78 -8.18
N THR A 28 -7.67 5.72 -6.85
CA THR A 28 -8.64 5.13 -5.94
C THR A 28 -9.12 6.19 -4.97
N LYS A 29 -10.43 6.29 -4.76
CA LYS A 29 -11.02 7.12 -3.70
C LYS A 29 -11.72 6.27 -2.66
N LEU A 30 -11.94 6.84 -1.49
CA LEU A 30 -12.66 6.21 -0.40
C LEU A 30 -13.92 7.03 -0.12
N LEU A 31 -15.08 6.42 -0.31
CA LEU A 31 -16.33 6.95 0.19
C LEU A 31 -16.45 6.57 1.66
N LEU A 32 -16.64 7.56 2.53
CA LEU A 32 -16.74 7.40 3.97
C LEU A 32 -18.11 7.87 4.48
N ILE A 33 -18.68 7.11 5.40
CA ILE A 33 -19.77 7.55 6.27
C ILE A 33 -19.14 7.89 7.62
N VAL A 34 -19.11 9.18 7.96
CA VAL A 34 -18.34 9.69 9.11
C VAL A 34 -19.28 10.25 10.19
N PRO A 35 -18.89 10.17 11.48
CA PRO A 35 -19.66 10.77 12.56
C PRO A 35 -19.64 12.31 12.49
N GLU A 36 -20.65 12.94 13.08
CA GLU A 36 -20.72 14.39 13.23
C GLU A 36 -19.48 14.95 13.94
N GLY A 37 -18.99 16.10 13.49
CA GLY A 37 -17.78 16.73 14.02
C GLY A 37 -16.47 16.18 13.46
N THR A 38 -16.52 15.18 12.55
CA THR A 38 -15.33 14.77 11.79
C THR A 38 -14.82 15.92 10.94
N LEU A 39 -13.51 16.13 10.93
CA LEU A 39 -12.84 17.07 10.03
C LEU A 39 -12.08 16.32 8.94
N ILE A 40 -12.18 16.80 7.70
CA ILE A 40 -11.35 16.37 6.58
C ILE A 40 -10.51 17.55 6.14
N ASN A 41 -9.18 17.41 6.19
CA ASN A 41 -8.25 18.50 5.91
C ASN A 41 -8.54 19.78 6.73
N GLY A 42 -8.98 19.60 7.98
CA GLY A 42 -9.32 20.69 8.90
C GLY A 42 -10.71 21.31 8.69
N LEU A 43 -11.47 20.87 7.69
CA LEU A 43 -12.82 21.36 7.41
C LEU A 43 -13.89 20.37 7.90
N PRO A 44 -15.05 20.84 8.42
CA PRO A 44 -16.15 19.96 8.78
C PRO A 44 -16.56 19.05 7.62
N ALA A 45 -16.54 17.74 7.86
CA ALA A 45 -16.95 16.73 6.89
C ALA A 45 -18.47 16.68 6.77
N LEU A 46 -18.96 16.38 5.56
CA LEU A 46 -20.35 15.98 5.38
C LEU A 46 -20.54 14.54 5.89
N PRO A 47 -21.77 14.15 6.31
CA PRO A 47 -22.03 12.79 6.81
C PRO A 47 -21.57 11.68 5.85
N VAL A 48 -21.63 11.96 4.55
CA VAL A 48 -21.04 11.14 3.49
C VAL A 48 -19.99 11.99 2.76
N SER A 49 -18.74 11.54 2.78
CA SER A 49 -17.62 12.28 2.21
C SER A 49 -16.77 11.37 1.32
N ILE A 50 -16.20 11.92 0.25
CA ILE A 50 -15.22 11.22 -0.59
C ILE A 50 -13.84 11.76 -0.23
N VAL A 51 -12.94 10.87 0.14
CA VAL A 51 -11.55 11.20 0.47
C VAL A 51 -10.60 10.48 -0.48
N GLN A 52 -9.39 11.01 -0.58
CA GLN A 52 -8.33 10.50 -1.44
C GLN A 52 -7.03 10.35 -0.66
N PRO A 53 -6.04 9.62 -1.19
CA PRO A 53 -4.74 9.50 -0.53
C PRO A 53 -4.16 10.87 -0.19
N ARG A 54 -3.56 10.97 1.00
CA ARG A 54 -3.02 12.18 1.65
C ARG A 54 -4.04 13.11 2.29
N ASP A 55 -5.35 12.85 2.16
CA ASP A 55 -6.32 13.58 2.98
C ASP A 55 -6.11 13.25 4.47
N LEU A 56 -6.24 14.28 5.29
CA LEU A 56 -6.18 14.20 6.75
C LEU A 56 -7.59 14.04 7.32
N LEU A 57 -7.78 13.05 8.20
CA LEU A 57 -9.03 12.81 8.90
C LEU A 57 -8.83 13.06 10.40
N ALA A 58 -9.67 13.89 11.00
CA ALA A 58 -9.72 14.05 12.45
C ALA A 58 -11.12 13.71 12.94
N PHE A 59 -11.25 12.55 13.59
CA PHE A 59 -12.52 12.12 14.18
C PHE A 59 -12.72 12.79 15.56
N PRO A 60 -13.97 13.04 15.99
CA PRO A 60 -14.25 13.57 17.33
C PRO A 60 -13.58 12.73 18.42
N GLY A 61 -12.78 13.36 19.28
CA GLY A 61 -12.03 12.67 20.34
C GLY A 61 -10.98 11.66 19.85
N GLY A 62 -10.64 11.66 18.56
CA GLY A 62 -9.61 10.80 17.97
C GLY A 62 -8.29 11.51 17.71
N SER A 63 -7.28 10.71 17.33
CA SER A 63 -6.04 11.23 16.77
C SER A 63 -6.24 11.67 15.32
N LEU A 64 -5.34 12.55 14.84
CA LEU A 64 -5.21 12.86 13.43
C LEU A 64 -4.78 11.60 12.66
N GLN A 65 -5.43 11.35 11.54
CA GLN A 65 -5.19 10.21 10.67
C GLN A 65 -4.96 10.72 9.24
N TYR A 66 -4.30 9.93 8.40
CA TYR A 66 -4.17 10.22 6.97
C TYR A 66 -4.60 9.01 6.16
N VAL A 67 -5.20 9.29 5.02
CA VAL A 67 -5.61 8.27 4.06
C VAL A 67 -4.38 7.87 3.25
N THR A 68 -4.07 6.58 3.22
CA THR A 68 -2.93 6.04 2.48
C THR A 68 -3.38 4.99 1.47
N GLU A 69 -2.83 5.06 0.27
CA GLU A 69 -2.93 4.00 -0.72
C GLU A 69 -1.67 3.14 -0.68
N ARG A 70 -1.86 1.82 -0.58
CA ARG A 70 -0.80 0.83 -0.70
C ARG A 70 -1.07 0.01 -1.95
N ILE A 71 -0.03 -0.17 -2.77
CA ILE A 71 -0.11 -0.95 -4.00
C ILE A 71 0.38 -2.36 -3.70
N THR A 72 -0.37 -3.36 -4.14
CA THR A 72 0.11 -4.74 -4.16
C THR A 72 0.98 -4.96 -5.39
N PRO A 73 2.30 -5.15 -5.23
CA PRO A 73 3.14 -5.44 -6.37
C PRO A 73 2.85 -6.85 -6.90
N LEU A 74 3.18 -7.07 -8.17
CA LEU A 74 3.13 -8.39 -8.78
C LEU A 74 4.43 -9.13 -8.45
N PHE A 75 4.32 -10.40 -8.10
CA PHE A 75 5.45 -11.28 -7.86
C PHE A 75 5.43 -12.42 -8.89
N GLY A 76 6.57 -12.72 -9.49
CA GLY A 76 6.63 -13.78 -10.51
C GLY A 76 7.88 -13.73 -11.36
N THR A 77 7.86 -14.49 -12.45
CA THR A 77 8.86 -14.40 -13.51
C THR A 77 8.71 -13.11 -14.30
N PRO A 78 9.81 -12.53 -14.81
CA PRO A 78 9.77 -11.31 -15.61
C PRO A 78 9.10 -11.56 -16.96
N THR A 79 8.36 -10.57 -17.44
CA THR A 79 7.89 -10.55 -18.83
C THR A 79 9.06 -10.27 -19.79
N PRO A 80 8.96 -10.58 -21.10
CA PRO A 80 10.05 -10.32 -22.05
C PRO A 80 10.57 -8.88 -22.05
N ASP A 81 9.68 -7.90 -21.88
CA ASP A 81 10.05 -6.47 -21.84
C ASP A 81 10.80 -6.06 -20.56
N MET A 82 10.77 -6.89 -19.52
CA MET A 82 11.47 -6.65 -18.26
C MET A 82 12.90 -7.20 -18.29
N VAL A 83 13.19 -8.21 -19.13
CA VAL A 83 14.51 -8.84 -19.21
C VAL A 83 15.54 -7.82 -19.72
N GLY A 84 16.68 -7.74 -19.04
CA GLY A 84 17.73 -6.76 -19.33
C GLY A 84 17.52 -5.38 -18.70
N THR A 85 16.33 -5.08 -18.16
CA THR A 85 16.12 -3.86 -17.37
C THR A 85 16.96 -3.91 -16.09
N LYS A 86 17.42 -2.77 -15.58
CA LYS A 86 18.25 -2.75 -14.36
C LYS A 86 17.39 -2.62 -13.12
N CYS A 87 17.62 -3.49 -12.14
CA CYS A 87 17.04 -3.34 -10.82
C CYS A 87 17.46 -1.98 -10.22
N PRO A 88 16.53 -1.14 -9.74
CA PRO A 88 16.86 0.19 -9.23
C PRO A 88 17.69 0.16 -7.93
N LEU A 89 17.75 -0.99 -7.24
CA LEU A 89 18.50 -1.17 -6.01
C LEU A 89 19.92 -1.67 -6.26
N CYS A 90 20.09 -2.88 -6.82
CA CYS A 90 21.41 -3.47 -7.05
C CYS A 90 22.05 -3.09 -8.39
N ARG A 91 21.30 -2.48 -9.32
CA ARG A 91 21.72 -2.08 -10.67
C ARG A 91 22.10 -3.23 -11.61
N THR A 92 22.03 -4.48 -11.15
CA THR A 92 22.14 -5.69 -11.97
C THR A 92 20.93 -5.81 -12.90
N ALA A 93 21.15 -6.34 -14.09
CA ALA A 93 20.10 -6.59 -15.06
C ALA A 93 19.18 -7.74 -14.60
N ILE A 94 17.89 -7.63 -14.87
CA ILE A 94 16.92 -8.71 -14.64
C ILE A 94 17.14 -9.81 -15.68
N GLU A 95 17.36 -11.04 -15.24
CA GLU A 95 17.52 -12.21 -16.12
C GLU A 95 16.16 -12.88 -16.38
N SER A 96 16.04 -13.69 -17.43
CA SER A 96 14.76 -14.32 -17.81
C SER A 96 14.24 -15.35 -16.79
N ASP A 97 15.15 -15.95 -16.02
CA ASP A 97 14.87 -16.93 -14.97
C ASP A 97 14.82 -16.30 -13.56
N SER A 98 15.05 -14.99 -13.43
CA SER A 98 14.92 -14.30 -12.15
C SER A 98 13.49 -14.38 -11.62
N TRP A 99 13.37 -14.27 -10.30
CA TRP A 99 12.09 -13.99 -9.66
C TRP A 99 12.05 -12.51 -9.26
N VAL A 100 10.98 -11.81 -9.64
CA VAL A 100 10.89 -10.35 -9.50
C VAL A 100 9.64 -9.90 -8.77
N LEU A 101 9.79 -8.74 -8.13
CA LEU A 101 8.70 -7.88 -7.68
C LEU A 101 8.54 -6.76 -8.72
N SER A 102 7.35 -6.63 -9.30
CA SER A 102 6.99 -5.57 -10.23
C SER A 102 5.97 -4.61 -9.63
N CYS A 103 6.30 -3.32 -9.62
CA CYS A 103 5.39 -2.27 -9.19
C CYS A 103 4.45 -1.85 -10.33
N ARG A 104 3.27 -1.32 -9.99
CA ARG A 104 2.32 -0.75 -10.97
C ARG A 104 2.92 0.37 -11.84
N CYS A 105 3.99 1.03 -11.40
CA CYS A 105 4.69 2.03 -12.22
C CYS A 105 5.64 1.43 -13.28
N GLY A 106 5.77 0.10 -13.33
CA GLY A 106 6.65 -0.62 -14.25
C GLY A 106 8.06 -0.90 -13.70
N ALA A 107 8.39 -0.43 -12.50
CA ALA A 107 9.68 -0.75 -11.88
C ALA A 107 9.77 -2.23 -11.50
N VAL A 108 10.89 -2.86 -11.85
CA VAL A 108 11.16 -4.30 -11.62
C VAL A 108 12.34 -4.43 -10.67
N ILE A 109 12.19 -5.27 -9.66
CA ILE A 109 13.15 -5.42 -8.56
C ILE A 109 13.36 -6.92 -8.32
N HIS A 110 14.61 -7.35 -8.15
CA HIS A 110 14.88 -8.74 -7.80
C HIS A 110 14.23 -9.14 -6.47
N TYR A 111 13.62 -10.32 -6.45
CA TYR A 111 12.93 -10.91 -5.31
C TYR A 111 13.18 -12.43 -5.29
N GLU A 112 14.45 -12.81 -5.29
CA GLU A 112 14.91 -14.19 -5.32
C GLU A 112 15.15 -14.66 -3.88
N THR A 113 14.13 -15.23 -3.24
CA THR A 113 14.21 -15.74 -1.87
C THR A 113 14.50 -17.25 -1.88
N ALA A 114 14.76 -17.84 -0.71
CA ALA A 114 14.84 -19.30 -0.58
C ALA A 114 13.53 -20.02 -0.98
N GLU A 115 12.39 -19.33 -0.89
CA GLU A 115 11.07 -19.87 -1.26
C GLU A 115 10.83 -19.77 -2.77
N THR A 116 11.26 -18.69 -3.42
CA THR A 116 11.01 -18.45 -4.84
C THR A 116 12.05 -19.07 -5.75
N MET A 117 13.28 -19.25 -5.26
CA MET A 117 14.39 -19.88 -5.98
C MET A 117 15.16 -20.87 -5.10
N PRO A 118 14.53 -22.00 -4.70
CA PRO A 118 15.12 -22.98 -3.78
C PRO A 118 16.41 -23.61 -4.35
N ASP A 119 16.51 -23.74 -5.67
CA ASP A 119 17.64 -24.40 -6.35
C ASP A 119 18.87 -23.50 -6.55
N LYS A 120 18.74 -22.17 -6.39
CA LYS A 120 19.88 -21.24 -6.46
C LYS A 120 20.63 -21.23 -5.13
N ASP A 121 21.96 -21.18 -5.19
CA ASP A 121 22.78 -20.98 -3.99
C ASP A 121 22.46 -19.63 -3.32
N PRO A 122 22.50 -19.53 -1.97
CA PRO A 122 22.18 -18.29 -1.27
C PRO A 122 22.96 -17.07 -1.75
N ASP A 123 24.24 -17.23 -2.11
CA ASP A 123 25.10 -16.14 -2.59
C ASP A 123 24.79 -15.70 -4.03
N GLN A 124 23.95 -16.46 -4.74
CA GLN A 124 23.51 -16.15 -6.11
C GLN A 124 22.09 -15.57 -6.14
N ARG A 125 21.43 -15.44 -4.98
CA ARG A 125 20.07 -14.92 -4.86
C ARG A 125 20.08 -13.41 -4.66
N TRP A 126 19.31 -12.70 -5.47
CA TRP A 126 19.10 -11.26 -5.34
C TRP A 126 17.76 -10.95 -4.67
N ASP A 127 17.75 -10.77 -3.34
CA ASP A 127 16.53 -10.43 -2.59
C ASP A 127 16.45 -8.93 -2.26
N CYS A 128 16.49 -8.10 -3.30
CA CYS A 128 16.43 -6.65 -3.15
C CYS A 128 15.04 -6.18 -2.64
N GLY A 129 13.99 -6.94 -2.98
CA GLY A 129 12.60 -6.57 -2.71
C GLY A 129 12.09 -6.90 -1.30
N ALA A 130 12.70 -7.83 -0.55
CA ALA A 130 12.13 -8.31 0.72
C ALA A 130 11.84 -7.25 1.78
N SER A 131 12.70 -6.23 1.88
CA SER A 131 12.56 -5.18 2.89
C SER A 131 11.87 -3.91 2.39
N LEU A 132 11.41 -3.89 1.13
CA LEU A 132 10.83 -2.69 0.55
C LEU A 132 9.43 -2.42 1.07
N LYS A 133 9.28 -1.30 1.78
CA LYS A 133 7.97 -0.70 2.11
C LYS A 133 7.49 0.31 1.07
N LYS A 134 8.41 0.90 0.28
CA LYS A 134 8.13 1.91 -0.75
C LYS A 134 8.83 1.52 -2.05
N CYS A 135 8.18 1.76 -3.18
CA CYS A 135 8.80 1.61 -4.49
C CYS A 135 9.90 2.68 -4.66
N HIS A 136 11.13 2.26 -4.95
CA HIS A 136 12.25 3.18 -5.13
C HIS A 136 12.09 4.07 -6.38
N ALA A 137 11.27 3.66 -7.35
CA ALA A 137 11.05 4.44 -8.57
C ALA A 137 9.97 5.52 -8.42
N CYS A 138 8.79 5.16 -7.89
CA CYS A 138 7.64 6.08 -7.82
C CYS A 138 7.26 6.53 -6.40
N GLY A 139 7.94 6.01 -5.37
CA GLY A 139 7.68 6.35 -3.95
C GLY A 139 6.40 5.75 -3.36
N GLN A 140 5.61 5.01 -4.14
CA GLN A 140 4.36 4.40 -3.68
C GLN A 140 4.62 3.36 -2.60
N LEU A 141 3.77 3.32 -1.58
CA LEU A 141 3.83 2.30 -0.54
C LEU A 141 3.43 0.94 -1.12
N LEU A 142 4.21 -0.08 -0.77
CA LEU A 142 4.01 -1.45 -1.21
C LEU A 142 3.43 -2.28 -0.07
N SER A 143 2.56 -3.23 -0.40
CA SER A 143 2.01 -4.17 0.55
C SER A 143 1.79 -5.53 -0.10
N ARG A 144 2.20 -6.62 0.55
CA ARG A 144 1.94 -7.98 0.05
C ARG A 144 0.46 -8.34 0.08
N GLU A 145 -0.29 -7.65 0.93
CA GLU A 145 -1.73 -7.82 1.07
C GLU A 145 -2.43 -6.56 0.57
N SER A 146 -3.48 -6.72 -0.22
CA SER A 146 -4.35 -5.63 -0.65
C SER A 146 -5.35 -5.32 0.46
N TYR A 147 -4.96 -4.51 1.43
CA TYR A 147 -5.84 -3.99 2.45
C TYR A 147 -5.78 -2.46 2.53
N LEU A 148 -6.88 -1.84 2.94
CA LEU A 148 -6.88 -0.44 3.35
C LEU A 148 -6.66 -0.43 4.86
N ILE A 149 -5.41 -0.29 5.28
CA ILE A 149 -5.03 -0.23 6.70
C ILE A 149 -4.82 1.22 7.11
N TRP A 150 -5.42 1.58 8.23
CA TRP A 150 -5.02 2.73 9.01
C TRP A 150 -3.86 2.31 9.92
N HIS A 151 -2.68 2.94 9.77
CA HIS A 151 -1.57 2.75 10.69
C HIS A 151 -1.14 4.12 11.24
N PRO A 152 -1.16 4.33 12.57
CA PRO A 152 -0.74 5.59 13.17
C PRO A 152 0.75 5.90 12.96
N ASP A 153 1.55 4.87 12.66
CA ASP A 153 3.03 4.94 12.56
C ASP A 153 3.57 4.93 11.12
N ASP A 154 2.72 4.95 10.09
CA ASP A 154 3.17 4.92 8.67
C ASP A 154 3.81 6.25 8.18
N LEU A 155 4.19 7.15 9.10
CA LEU A 155 4.81 8.46 8.85
C LEU A 155 6.23 8.31 8.27
#